data_AF-A0A556MIB3-F1
#
_entry.id   AF-A0A556MIB3-F1
#
_cell.length_a   1.000
_cell.length_b   1.000
_cell.length_c   1.000
_cell.angle_alpha   90.00
_cell.angle_beta   90.00
_cell.angle_gamma   90.00
#
_symmetry.space_group_name_H-M   'P 1'
#
loop_
_entity.id
_entity.type
_entity.pdbx_description
1 polymer ?
#
loop_
_entity_poly.entity_id
_entity_poly.type
_entity_poly.pdbx_seq_one_letter_code
_entity_poly.pdbx_strand_id
1 'polypeptide(L)'
;MKYFIKVILPPLFAFWAFALFIKFTPVFHHVNAAENMGEDSVYGLISYYKIFAPAQIIIALLTQFLIVMPLWRKIIAKPKSAILIFITLILICAIFAFGLAYAIWDPETKKSRFIDIGWFMTGVQLFYWVINFLLLYLLDWKAFRKTQPVAETDNES
;
A
#
# COMPACT_ATOMS: atom_id res chain seq x y z
N MET A 1 -9.14 -20.85 -5.97
CA MET A 1 -8.88 -20.41 -4.58
C MET A 1 -7.64 -19.53 -4.41
N LYS A 2 -6.46 -19.90 -4.94
CA LYS A 2 -5.22 -19.10 -4.76
C LYS A 2 -5.34 -17.62 -5.18
N TYR A 3 -6.07 -17.32 -6.25
CA TYR A 3 -6.26 -15.95 -6.72
C TYR A 3 -7.10 -15.10 -5.74
N PHE A 4 -8.21 -15.64 -5.25
CA PHE A 4 -9.08 -14.96 -4.28
C PHE A 4 -8.35 -14.65 -2.97
N ILE A 5 -7.55 -15.61 -2.48
CA ILE A 5 -6.70 -15.41 -1.30
C ILE A 5 -5.69 -14.27 -1.52
N LYS A 6 -5.06 -14.17 -2.70
CA LYS A 6 -4.13 -13.08 -3.02
C LYS A 6 -4.79 -11.70 -3.16
N VAL A 7 -6.08 -11.67 -3.44
CA VAL A 7 -6.87 -10.43 -3.51
C VAL A 7 -7.31 -9.98 -2.11
N ILE A 8 -7.67 -10.92 -1.24
CA ILE A 8 -8.28 -10.58 0.04
C ILE A 8 -7.25 -10.50 1.17
N LEU A 9 -6.31 -11.45 1.21
CA LEU A 9 -5.41 -11.60 2.35
C LEU A 9 -4.51 -10.37 2.55
N PRO A 10 -3.87 -9.78 1.51
CA PRO A 10 -2.97 -8.66 1.74
C PRO A 10 -3.68 -7.42 2.30
N PRO A 11 -4.80 -6.94 1.69
CA PRO A 11 -5.56 -5.84 2.28
C PRO A 11 -6.09 -6.16 3.68
N LEU A 12 -6.72 -7.33 3.90
CA LEU A 12 -7.23 -7.65 5.23
C LEU A 12 -6.13 -7.72 6.28
N PHE A 13 -4.97 -8.28 5.95
CA PHE A 13 -3.85 -8.35 6.88
C PHE A 13 -3.31 -6.96 7.21
N ALA A 14 -3.14 -6.08 6.21
CA ALA A 14 -2.66 -4.72 6.43
C ALA A 14 -3.63 -3.93 7.33
N PHE A 15 -4.93 -4.02 7.07
CA PHE A 15 -5.96 -3.35 7.88
C PHE A 15 -6.05 -3.95 9.30
N TRP A 16 -5.99 -5.27 9.42
CA TRP A 16 -5.98 -5.94 10.72
C TRP A 16 -4.74 -5.56 11.55
N ALA A 17 -3.55 -5.60 10.95
CA ALA A 17 -2.30 -5.20 11.60
C ALA A 17 -2.35 -3.73 12.04
N PHE A 18 -2.89 -2.85 11.20
CA PHE A 18 -3.04 -1.44 11.53
C PHE A 18 -4.07 -1.21 12.67
N ALA A 19 -5.19 -1.94 12.66
CA ALA A 19 -6.16 -1.90 13.75
C ALA A 19 -5.56 -2.37 15.09
N LEU A 20 -4.75 -3.45 15.06
CA LEU A 20 -4.04 -3.90 16.26
C LEU A 20 -3.01 -2.87 16.73
N PHE A 21 -2.26 -2.28 15.80
CA PHE A 21 -1.30 -1.22 16.12
C PHE A 21 -1.97 -0.05 16.84
N ILE A 22 -3.12 0.43 16.35
CA ILE A 22 -3.90 1.49 17.00
C ILE A 22 -4.39 1.04 18.39
N LYS A 23 -4.88 -0.20 18.51
CA LYS A 23 -5.44 -0.72 19.76
C LYS A 23 -4.39 -0.89 20.87
N PHE A 24 -3.18 -1.33 20.52
CA PHE A 24 -2.13 -1.64 21.49
C PHE A 24 -1.16 -0.48 21.76
N THR A 25 -1.20 0.58 20.94
CA THR A 25 -0.37 1.76 21.20
C THR A 25 -1.12 2.74 22.10
N PRO A 26 -0.66 2.99 23.35
CA PRO A 26 -1.39 3.82 24.32
C PRO A 26 -1.66 5.25 23.82
N VAL A 27 -0.73 5.79 23.04
CA VAL A 27 -0.81 7.13 22.42
C VAL A 27 -1.93 7.21 21.38
N PHE A 28 -2.24 6.11 20.69
CA PHE A 28 -3.17 6.10 19.56
C PHE A 28 -4.56 5.57 19.91
N HIS A 29 -4.69 4.82 21.00
CA HIS A 29 -5.98 4.33 21.50
C HIS A 29 -6.94 5.49 21.82
N HIS A 30 -6.47 6.52 22.53
CA HIS A 30 -7.30 7.64 23.02
C HIS A 30 -7.58 8.75 22.01
N VAL A 31 -7.16 8.59 20.75
CA VAL A 31 -7.38 9.62 19.73
C VAL A 31 -8.87 9.79 19.46
N ASN A 32 -9.39 10.98 19.78
CA ASN A 32 -10.76 11.39 19.46
C ASN A 32 -10.88 11.63 17.96
N ALA A 33 -11.69 10.80 17.30
CA ALA A 33 -11.84 10.85 15.86
C ALA A 33 -12.52 12.14 15.36
N ALA A 34 -13.34 12.78 16.18
CA ALA A 34 -14.05 14.01 15.82
C ALA A 34 -13.18 15.27 15.91
N GLU A 35 -12.13 15.27 16.75
CA GLU A 35 -11.32 16.46 17.03
C GLU A 35 -10.15 16.60 16.05
N ASN A 36 -9.55 15.48 15.63
CA ASN A 36 -8.32 15.49 14.84
C ASN A 36 -8.58 15.26 13.33
N MET A 37 -9.85 15.27 12.91
CA MET A 37 -10.23 15.01 11.52
C MET A 37 -9.80 16.16 10.61
N GLY A 38 -9.02 15.85 9.56
CA GLY A 38 -8.47 16.87 8.65
C GLY A 38 -7.10 17.42 9.05
N GLU A 39 -6.52 16.92 10.14
CA GLU A 39 -5.10 17.15 10.41
C GLU A 39 -4.20 16.34 9.46
N ASP A 40 -3.09 16.94 9.07
CA ASP A 40 -1.99 16.36 8.29
C ASP A 40 -1.02 15.54 9.17
N SER A 41 -1.56 14.96 10.25
CA SER A 41 -0.84 14.23 11.28
C SER A 41 -1.23 12.74 11.29
N VAL A 42 -0.44 11.93 12.01
CA VAL A 42 -0.79 10.53 12.28
C VAL A 42 -2.12 10.43 13.04
N TYR A 43 -2.48 11.43 13.85
CA TYR A 43 -3.76 11.51 14.55
C TYR A 43 -4.93 11.71 13.60
N GLY A 44 -4.76 12.56 12.58
CA GLY A 44 -5.74 12.70 11.50
C GLY A 44 -5.93 11.43 10.70
N LEU A 45 -4.84 10.71 10.40
CA LEU A 45 -4.92 9.40 9.73
C LEU A 45 -5.69 8.36 10.56
N ILE A 46 -5.42 8.27 11.86
CA ILE A 46 -6.11 7.35 12.77
C ILE A 46 -7.59 7.71 12.89
N SER A 47 -7.92 9.00 12.98
CA SER A 47 -9.29 9.51 13.04
C SER A 47 -10.06 9.17 11.76
N TYR A 48 -9.44 9.41 10.60
CA TYR A 48 -9.97 9.04 9.29
C TYR A 48 -10.17 7.52 9.17
N TYR A 49 -9.20 6.72 9.62
CA TYR A 49 -9.32 5.26 9.66
C TYR A 49 -10.51 4.81 10.53
N LYS A 50 -10.65 5.33 11.76
CA LYS A 50 -11.74 4.93 12.68
C LYS A 50 -13.13 5.19 12.07
N ILE A 51 -13.30 6.28 11.33
CA ILE A 51 -14.59 6.66 10.73
C ILE A 51 -14.85 5.92 9.41
N PHE A 52 -13.84 5.84 8.54
CA PHE A 52 -14.00 5.36 7.16
C PHE A 52 -13.45 3.94 6.93
N ALA A 53 -13.05 3.20 7.97
CA ALA A 53 -12.48 1.86 7.85
C ALA A 53 -13.26 0.92 6.91
N PRO A 54 -14.61 0.80 7.00
CA PRO A 54 -15.34 -0.08 6.08
C PRO A 54 -15.19 0.31 4.60
N ALA A 55 -15.26 1.60 4.30
CA ALA A 55 -15.10 2.13 2.95
C ALA A 55 -13.66 1.94 2.46
N GLN A 56 -12.67 2.18 3.33
CA GLN A 56 -11.26 1.98 3.00
C GLN A 56 -10.94 0.52 2.69
N ILE A 57 -11.51 -0.45 3.42
CA ILE A 57 -11.34 -1.89 3.13
C ILE A 57 -11.90 -2.22 1.74
N ILE A 58 -13.07 -1.70 1.39
CA ILE A 58 -13.66 -1.93 0.06
C ILE A 58 -12.76 -1.34 -1.04
N ILE A 59 -12.30 -0.10 -0.87
CA ILE A 59 -11.39 0.55 -1.81
C ILE A 59 -10.10 -0.26 -1.94
N ALA A 60 -9.52 -0.69 -0.81
CA ALA A 60 -8.29 -1.46 -0.78
C ALA A 60 -8.42 -2.81 -1.51
N LEU A 61 -9.54 -3.52 -1.32
CA LEU A 61 -9.85 -4.75 -2.04
C LEU A 61 -10.01 -4.50 -3.54
N LEU A 62 -10.69 -3.43 -3.92
CA LEU A 62 -10.89 -3.05 -5.31
C LEU A 62 -9.57 -2.69 -5.99
N THR A 63 -8.72 -1.90 -5.34
CA THR A 63 -7.37 -1.55 -5.80
C THR A 63 -6.50 -2.79 -5.92
N GLN A 64 -6.57 -3.71 -4.95
CA GLN A 64 -5.84 -4.96 -4.98
C GLN A 64 -6.26 -5.81 -6.20
N PHE A 65 -7.57 -5.92 -6.44
CA PHE A 65 -8.10 -6.69 -7.56
C PHE A 65 -7.79 -6.07 -8.93
N LEU A 66 -8.05 -4.76 -9.08
CA LEU A 66 -7.96 -4.07 -10.38
C LEU A 66 -6.54 -3.66 -10.76
N ILE A 67 -5.69 -3.32 -9.79
CA ILE A 67 -4.37 -2.74 -10.06
C ILE A 67 -3.25 -3.68 -9.62
N VAL A 68 -3.25 -4.11 -8.36
CA VAL A 68 -2.12 -4.89 -7.80
C VAL A 68 -1.99 -6.25 -8.48
N MET A 69 -3.10 -7.01 -8.61
CA MET A 69 -3.06 -8.35 -9.20
C MET A 69 -2.58 -8.41 -10.66
N PRO A 70 -3.08 -7.59 -11.61
CA PRO A 70 -2.56 -7.61 -12.97
C PRO A 70 -1.10 -7.18 -13.03
N LEU A 71 -0.69 -6.24 -12.17
CA LEU A 71 0.69 -5.82 -12.08
C LEU A 71 1.60 -6.92 -11.56
N TRP A 72 1.17 -7.62 -10.51
CA TRP A 72 1.87 -8.76 -9.93
C TRP A 72 2.07 -9.90 -10.94
N ARG A 73 1.05 -10.19 -11.76
CA ARG A 73 1.16 -11.16 -12.85
C ARG A 73 2.22 -10.75 -13.88
N LYS A 74 2.30 -9.46 -14.23
CA LYS A 74 3.35 -8.93 -15.13
C LYS A 74 4.74 -9.06 -14.51
N ILE A 75 4.88 -8.79 -13.20
CA ILE A 75 6.14 -8.95 -12.46
C ILE A 75 6.61 -10.40 -12.48
N ILE A 76 5.72 -11.36 -12.21
CA ILE A 76 6.05 -12.80 -12.25
C ILE A 76 6.46 -13.23 -13.67
N ALA A 77 5.76 -12.75 -14.70
CA ALA A 77 6.06 -13.12 -16.08
C ALA A 77 7.37 -12.48 -16.61
N LYS A 78 7.72 -11.29 -16.14
CA LYS A 78 8.90 -10.53 -16.58
C LYS A 78 9.62 -9.89 -15.38
N PRO A 79 10.36 -10.68 -14.57
CA PRO A 79 11.00 -10.17 -13.35
C PRO A 79 12.02 -9.06 -13.62
N LYS A 80 12.68 -9.07 -14.79
CA LYS A 80 13.61 -8.00 -15.21
C LYS A 80 12.93 -6.63 -15.35
N SER A 81 11.61 -6.59 -15.57
CA SER A 81 10.83 -5.34 -15.67
C SER A 81 10.18 -4.93 -14.34
N ALA A 82 10.39 -5.68 -13.25
CA ALA A 82 9.73 -5.43 -11.98
C ALA A 82 10.04 -4.05 -11.39
N ILE A 83 11.30 -3.59 -11.53
CA ILE A 83 11.74 -2.27 -11.05
C ILE A 83 11.00 -1.16 -11.79
N LEU A 84 10.91 -1.24 -13.13
CA LEU A 84 10.23 -0.23 -13.94
C LEU A 84 8.73 -0.19 -13.62
N ILE A 85 8.12 -1.37 -13.46
CA ILE A 85 6.73 -1.51 -13.02
C ILE A 85 6.50 -0.85 -11.65
N PHE A 86 7.41 -1.04 -10.70
CA PHE A 86 7.33 -0.45 -9.38
C PHE A 86 7.50 1.08 -9.42
N ILE A 87 8.43 1.59 -10.23
CA ILE A 87 8.61 3.04 -10.44
C ILE A 87 7.35 3.67 -11.04
N THR A 88 6.74 3.05 -12.05
CA THR A 88 5.48 3.54 -12.63
C THR A 88 4.38 3.59 -11.58
N LEU A 89 4.34 2.60 -10.69
CA LEU A 89 3.37 2.58 -9.61
C LEU A 89 3.58 3.71 -8.60
N ILE A 90 4.83 3.96 -8.20
CA ILE A 90 5.18 5.08 -7.32
C ILE A 90 4.72 6.40 -7.95
N LEU A 91 4.99 6.61 -9.24
CA LEU A 91 4.58 7.81 -9.96
C LEU A 91 3.06 7.99 -10.00
N ILE A 92 2.32 6.93 -10.30
CA ILE A 92 0.85 6.96 -10.29
C ILE A 92 0.35 7.30 -8.88
N CYS A 93 0.90 6.68 -7.83
CA CYS A 93 0.52 6.97 -6.46
C CYS A 93 0.82 8.42 -6.07
N ALA A 94 1.99 8.95 -6.44
CA ALA A 94 2.34 10.34 -6.20
C ALA A 94 1.35 11.29 -6.91
N ILE A 95 1.03 11.04 -8.19
CA ILE A 95 0.08 11.87 -8.93
C ILE A 95 -1.30 11.85 -8.27
N PHE A 96 -1.81 10.69 -7.84
CA PHE A 96 -3.09 10.59 -7.15
C PHE A 96 -3.06 11.30 -5.79
N ALA A 97 -2.00 11.10 -5.00
CA ALA A 97 -1.85 11.71 -3.68
C ALA A 97 -1.75 13.23 -3.78
N PHE A 98 -0.93 13.76 -4.68
CA PHE A 98 -0.81 15.20 -4.92
C PHE A 98 -2.08 15.79 -5.57
N GLY A 99 -2.78 15.01 -6.41
CA GLY A 99 -4.07 15.42 -6.99
C GLY A 99 -5.17 15.55 -5.92
N LEU A 100 -5.24 14.59 -5.00
CA LEU A 100 -6.15 14.68 -3.84
C LEU A 100 -5.74 15.80 -2.89
N ALA A 101 -4.45 15.94 -2.61
CA ALA A 101 -3.93 17.05 -1.82
C ALA A 101 -4.32 18.39 -2.45
N TYR A 102 -4.31 18.51 -3.79
CA TYR A 102 -4.71 19.73 -4.48
C TYR A 102 -6.21 20.01 -4.34
N ALA A 103 -7.04 18.97 -4.40
CA ALA A 103 -8.48 19.10 -4.20
C ALA A 103 -8.87 19.50 -2.76
N ILE A 104 -8.05 19.11 -1.77
CA ILE A 104 -8.26 19.43 -0.34
C ILE A 104 -7.60 20.77 0.02
N TRP A 105 -6.61 21.22 -0.76
CA TRP A 105 -5.82 22.40 -0.43
C TRP A 105 -6.64 23.68 -0.58
N ASP A 106 -6.78 24.39 0.54
CA ASP A 106 -7.32 25.74 0.58
C ASP A 106 -6.21 26.73 0.18
N PRO A 107 -6.39 27.54 -0.89
CA PRO A 107 -5.40 28.50 -1.35
C PRO A 107 -5.05 29.60 -0.33
N GLU A 108 -5.88 29.80 0.72
CA GLU A 108 -5.53 30.71 1.82
C GLU A 108 -4.43 30.14 2.74
N THR A 109 -4.16 28.83 2.66
CA THR A 109 -3.16 28.17 3.50
C THR A 109 -1.79 28.11 2.82
N LYS A 110 -0.71 28.32 3.60
CA LYS A 110 0.69 28.31 3.11
C LYS A 110 0.99 27.10 2.23
N LYS A 111 1.68 27.33 1.10
CA LYS A 111 2.12 26.30 0.13
C LYS A 111 2.90 25.13 0.74
N SER A 112 3.56 25.32 1.90
CA SER A 112 4.25 24.23 2.59
C SER A 112 3.29 23.11 3.00
N ARG A 113 2.08 23.46 3.46
CA ARG A 113 1.07 22.50 3.93
C ARG A 113 0.60 21.55 2.84
N PHE A 114 0.51 22.04 1.59
CA PHE A 114 0.19 21.20 0.43
C PHE A 114 1.26 20.11 0.20
N ILE A 115 2.53 20.48 0.30
CA ILE A 115 3.65 19.56 0.11
C ILE A 115 3.68 18.53 1.24
N ASP A 116 3.45 18.96 2.48
CA ASP A 116 3.45 18.09 3.66
C ASP A 116 2.31 17.05 3.57
N ILE A 117 1.09 17.47 3.22
CA ILE A 117 -0.06 16.58 3.00
C ILE A 117 0.23 15.59 1.87
N GLY A 118 0.74 16.08 0.74
CA GLY A 118 1.04 15.26 -0.44
C GLY A 118 2.07 14.18 -0.14
N TRP A 119 3.17 14.53 0.55
CA TRP A 119 4.19 13.57 0.97
C TRP A 119 3.68 12.59 2.01
N PHE A 120 2.90 13.05 2.99
CA PHE A 120 2.31 12.18 4.00
C PHE A 120 1.38 11.13 3.37
N MET A 121 0.45 11.55 2.51
CA MET A 121 -0.45 10.63 1.80
C MET A 121 0.31 9.66 0.89
N THR A 122 1.30 10.15 0.15
CA THR A 122 2.16 9.32 -0.69
C THR A 122 2.91 8.28 0.14
N GLY A 123 3.45 8.67 1.30
CA GLY A 123 4.18 7.79 2.21
C GLY A 123 3.30 6.68 2.77
N VAL A 124 2.10 7.01 3.27
CA VAL A 124 1.13 6.02 3.78
C VAL A 124 0.75 5.03 2.67
N GLN A 125 0.49 5.53 1.47
CA GLN A 125 0.13 4.69 0.33
C GLN A 125 1.29 3.77 -0.05
N LEU A 126 2.51 4.30 -0.22
CA LEU A 126 3.68 3.48 -0.54
C LEU A 126 3.95 2.40 0.50
N PHE A 127 3.82 2.72 1.78
CA PHE A 127 4.00 1.75 2.86
C PHE A 127 2.99 0.60 2.77
N TYR A 128 1.71 0.92 2.53
CA TYR A 128 0.67 -0.08 2.29
C TYR A 128 1.01 -0.99 1.10
N TRP A 129 1.45 -0.41 -0.02
CA TRP A 129 1.82 -1.16 -1.22
C TRP A 129 3.02 -2.09 -0.98
N VAL A 130 4.03 -1.65 -0.24
CA VAL A 130 5.19 -2.47 0.14
C VAL A 130 4.76 -3.70 0.94
N ILE A 131 3.91 -3.52 1.97
CA ILE A 131 3.38 -4.64 2.75
C ILE A 131 2.61 -5.63 1.87
N ASN A 132 1.75 -5.12 0.99
CA ASN A 132 0.95 -5.97 0.11
C ASN A 132 1.81 -6.77 -0.87
N PHE A 133 2.82 -6.14 -1.49
CA PHE A 133 3.74 -6.84 -2.38
C PHE A 133 4.59 -7.86 -1.65
N LEU A 134 5.04 -7.55 -0.43
CA LEU A 134 5.79 -8.48 0.40
C LEU A 134 4.95 -9.71 0.75
N LEU A 135 3.67 -9.53 1.10
CA LEU A 135 2.75 -10.65 1.34
C LEU A 135 2.51 -11.48 0.07
N LEU A 136 2.33 -10.84 -1.09
CA LEU A 136 2.19 -11.54 -2.36
C LEU A 136 3.46 -12.34 -2.71
N TYR A 137 4.63 -11.75 -2.46
CA TYR A 137 5.92 -12.39 -2.65
C TYR A 137 6.08 -13.63 -1.75
N LEU A 138 5.70 -13.53 -0.47
CA LEU A 138 5.70 -14.67 0.45
C LEU A 138 4.72 -15.77 0.02
N LEU A 139 3.51 -15.39 -0.45
CA LEU A 139 2.52 -16.33 -0.96
C LEU A 139 2.98 -17.06 -2.23
N ASP A 140 3.73 -16.39 -3.11
CA ASP A 140 4.29 -16.94 -4.34
C ASP A 140 5.75 -17.41 -4.21
N TRP A 141 6.31 -17.42 -3.00
CA TRP A 141 7.70 -17.81 -2.74
C TRP A 141 8.03 -19.20 -3.32
N LYS A 142 7.07 -20.15 -3.22
CA LYS A 142 7.20 -21.49 -3.80
C LYS A 142 7.21 -21.50 -5.34
N ALA A 143 6.55 -20.55 -6.00
CA ALA A 143 6.55 -20.43 -7.45
C ALA A 143 7.88 -19.86 -7.95
N PHE A 144 8.48 -18.89 -7.24
CA PHE A 144 9.80 -18.35 -7.57
C PHE A 144 10.93 -19.37 -7.39
N ARG A 145 10.84 -20.23 -6.36
CA ARG A 145 11.84 -21.28 -6.10
C ARG A 145 11.90 -22.36 -7.18
N LYS A 146 10.83 -22.54 -7.97
CA LYS A 146 10.74 -23.58 -9.01
C LYS A 146 11.28 -23.12 -10.37
N THR A 147 11.49 -21.82 -10.55
CA THR A 147 11.94 -21.20 -11.82
C THR A 147 13.44 -20.91 -11.83
N GLN A 148 14.18 -21.22 -10.76
CA GLN A 148 15.63 -21.27 -10.88
C GLN A 148 16.00 -22.54 -11.66
N PRO A 149 16.61 -22.42 -12.85
CA PRO A 149 17.23 -23.58 -13.45
C PRO A 149 18.31 -24.02 -12.47
N VAL A 150 18.33 -25.33 -12.19
CA VAL A 150 19.51 -25.98 -11.63
C VAL A 150 20.69 -25.42 -12.41
N ALA A 151 21.60 -24.74 -11.71
CA ALA A 151 22.84 -24.29 -12.30
C ALA A 151 23.45 -25.54 -12.93
N GLU A 152 23.53 -25.54 -14.26
CA GLU A 152 24.18 -26.56 -15.07
C GLU A 152 25.65 -26.54 -14.65
N THR A 153 25.95 -27.29 -13.61
CA THR A 153 27.30 -27.71 -13.23
C THR A 153 27.72 -28.79 -14.21
N ASP A 154 27.91 -28.41 -15.47
CA ASP A 154 28.66 -29.21 -16.42
C ASP A 154 30.08 -28.65 -16.43
N ASN A 155 30.79 -28.97 -15.35
CA ASN A 155 32.21 -29.28 -15.44
C ASN A 155 32.29 -30.65 -16.13
N GLU A 156 32.79 -30.67 -17.36
CA GLU A 156 33.51 -31.79 -18.00
C GLU A 156 34.06 -31.19 -19.30
N SER A 157 35.22 -30.50 -19.27
CA SER A 157 36.59 -31.03 -19.37
C SER A 157 36.84 -31.84 -20.65
#